data_AF-A0A3M1CAQ7-F1
#
_entry.id   AF-A0A3M1CAQ7-F1
#
_cell.length_a   1.000
_cell.length_b   1.000
_cell.length_c   1.000
_cell.angle_alpha   90.00
_cell.angle_beta   90.00
_cell.angle_gamma   90.00
#
_symmetry.space_group_name_H-M   'P 1'
#
loop_
_entity.id
_entity.type
_entity.pdbx_description
1 polymer ?
#
loop_
_entity_poly.entity_id
_entity_poly.type
_entity_poly.pdbx_seq_one_letter_code
_entity_poly.pdbx_strand_id
1 'polypeptide(L)' 'MKILGTQKVTVNHQNAFLLDLLSHDRKRQIRQILFKKKKKVVLLTCRDRREFFLETVKDCNKIIRSFKWFPDSVGVNKN' A
#
# COMPACT_ATOMS: atom_id res chain seq x y z
N MET A 1 -8.38 -5.77 -16.46
CA MET A 1 -8.43 -4.76 -15.37
C MET A 1 -8.22 -3.38 -15.97
N LYS A 2 -8.71 -2.31 -15.34
CA LYS A 2 -8.48 -0.93 -15.77
C LYS A 2 -7.70 -0.17 -14.69
N ILE A 3 -6.64 0.54 -15.08
CA ILE A 3 -5.94 1.46 -14.18
C ILE A 3 -6.78 2.73 -14.03
N LEU A 4 -7.06 3.12 -12.78
CA LEU A 4 -7.77 4.35 -12.44
C LEU A 4 -6.81 5.50 -12.16
N GLY A 5 -5.66 5.20 -11.56
CA GLY A 5 -4.64 6.20 -11.27
C GLY A 5 -3.38 5.60 -10.66
N THR A 6 -2.30 6.36 -10.75
CA THR A 6 -0.99 6.03 -10.16
C THR A 6 -0.37 7.27 -9.56
N GLN A 7 0.27 7.14 -8.40
CA GLN A 7 0.89 8.27 -7.73
C GLN A 7 2.10 7.83 -6.91
N LYS A 8 3.20 8.60 -6.98
CA LYS A 8 4.27 8.52 -5.98
C LYS A 8 3.81 9.25 -4.73
N VAL A 9 3.86 8.59 -3.58
CA VAL A 9 3.39 9.14 -2.31
C VAL A 9 4.47 8.99 -1.25
N THR A 10 4.44 9.89 -0.27
CA THR A 10 5.27 9.77 0.93
C THR A 10 4.35 9.46 2.11
N VAL A 11 4.60 8.33 2.78
CA VAL A 11 3.86 7.92 3.98
C VAL A 11 4.88 7.75 5.11
N ASN A 12 4.73 8.51 6.19
CA ASN A 12 5.65 8.47 7.34
C ASN A 12 7.12 8.64 6.93
N HIS A 13 7.43 9.61 6.06
CA HIS A 13 8.75 9.85 5.48
C HIS A 13 9.33 8.70 4.64
N GLN A 14 8.49 7.72 4.25
CA GLN A 14 8.88 6.62 3.37
C GLN A 14 8.25 6.82 2.00
N ASN A 15 9.08 6.72 0.96
CA ASN A 15 8.61 6.73 -0.42
C ASN A 15 7.83 5.44 -0.71
N ALA A 16 6.65 5.61 -1.29
CA ALA A 16 5.78 4.53 -1.71
C ALA A 16 5.17 4.84 -3.09
N PHE A 17 4.61 3.82 -3.72
CA PHE A 17 3.87 3.96 -4.97
C PHE A 17 2.44 3.46 -4.80
N LEU A 18 1.48 4.32 -5.10
CA LEU A 18 0.05 4.03 -5.01
C LEU A 18 -0.50 3.73 -6.41
N LEU A 19 -1.32 2.70 -6.50
CA LEU A 19 -1.99 2.26 -7.72
C LEU A 19 -3.45 1.96 -7.42
N ASP A 20 -4.35 2.61 -8.15
CA ASP A 20 -5.78 2.32 -8.09
C ASP A 20 -6.23 1.58 -9.35
N LEU A 21 -6.99 0.51 -9.16
CA LEU A 21 -7.46 -0.39 -10.21
C LEU A 21 -8.96 -0.64 -10.08
N LEU A 22 -9.58 -0.89 -11.23
CA LEU A 22 -10.93 -1.40 -11.34
C LEU A 22 -10.89 -2.81 -11.93
N SER A 23 -11.62 -3.75 -11.32
CA SER A 23 -11.75 -5.12 -11.80
C SER A 23 -12.38 -5.17 -13.20
N HIS A 24 -12.20 -6.30 -13.91
CA HIS A 24 -12.74 -6.47 -15.26
C HIS A 24 -14.27 -6.29 -15.32
N ASP A 25 -14.99 -6.89 -14.35
CA ASP A 25 -16.44 -6.78 -14.20
C ASP A 25 -16.90 -5.42 -13.65
N ARG A 26 -15.96 -4.51 -13.33
CA ARG A 26 -16.19 -3.19 -12.71
C ARG A 26 -16.93 -3.21 -11.37
N LYS A 27 -17.13 -4.39 -10.77
CA LYS A 27 -17.82 -4.55 -9.48
C LYS A 27 -16.91 -4.32 -8.30
N ARG A 28 -15.59 -4.39 -8.47
CA ARG A 28 -14.61 -4.26 -7.39
C ARG A 28 -13.58 -3.19 -7.72
N GLN A 29 -13.30 -2.34 -6.74
CA GLN A 29 -12.21 -1.38 -6.80
C GLN A 29 -11.08 -1.84 -5.86
N ILE A 30 -9.86 -1.59 -6.28
CA ILE A 30 -8.65 -2.03 -5.61
C ILE A 30 -7.72 -0.81 -5.48
N ARG A 31 -7.16 -0.60 -4.29
CA ARG A 31 -6.02 0.30 -4.05
C ARG A 31 -4.84 -0.54 -3.59
N GLN A 32 -3.71 -0.38 -4.24
CA GLN A 32 -2.45 -0.97 -3.84
C GLN A 32 -1.49 0.14 -3.44
N ILE A 33 -0.71 -0.11 -2.39
CA ILE A 33 0.45 0.70 -2.05
C ILE A 33 1.67 -0.19 -1.90
N LEU A 34 2.73 0.20 -2.60
CA LEU A 34 3.99 -0.52 -2.67
C LEU A 34 5.05 0.26 -1.88
N PHE A 35 5.61 -0.38 -0.88
CA PHE A 35 6.77 0.09 -0.12
C PHE A 35 7.99 -0.74 -0.51
N LYS A 36 9.14 -0.09 -0.71
CA LYS A 36 10.41 -0.75 -1.01
C LYS A 36 11.47 -0.38 0.02
N LYS A 37 12.17 -1.37 0.57
CA LYS A 37 13.37 -1.19 1.42
C LYS A 37 14.45 -2.17 0.96
N LYS A 38 15.56 -1.65 0.41
CA LYS A 38 16.63 -2.46 -0.19
C LYS A 38 16.07 -3.44 -1.23
N LYS A 39 16.22 -4.74 -1.00
CA LYS A 39 15.71 -5.84 -1.84
C LYS A 39 14.33 -6.36 -1.41
N LYS A 40 13.69 -5.76 -0.41
CA LYS A 40 12.37 -6.15 0.09
C LYS A 40 11.31 -5.21 -0.43
N VAL A 41 10.17 -5.78 -0.83
CA VAL A 41 8.98 -5.06 -1.29
C VAL A 41 7.79 -5.54 -0.47
N VAL A 42 6.98 -4.62 0.02
CA VAL A 42 5.69 -4.89 0.66
C VAL A 42 4.61 -4.26 -0.20
N LEU A 43 3.59 -5.05 -0.54
CA LEU A 43 2.41 -4.60 -1.27
C LEU A 43 1.20 -4.75 -0.37
N LEU A 44 0.65 -3.64 0.10
CA LEU A 44 -0.62 -3.63 0.82
C LEU A 44 -1.73 -3.44 -0.20
N THR A 45 -2.70 -4.36 -0.22
CA THR A 45 -3.83 -4.34 -1.15
C THR A 45 -5.12 -4.17 -0.38
N CYS A 46 -5.85 -3.12 -0.72
CA CYS A 46 -7.20 -2.86 -0.28
C CYS A 46 -8.17 -3.14 -1.42
N ARG A 47 -9.21 -3.92 -1.16
CA ARG A 47 -10.16 -4.36 -2.17
C ARG A 47 -11.55 -4.38 -1.58
N ASP A 48 -12.51 -3.84 -2.31
CA ASP A 48 -13.92 -3.98 -1.97
C ASP A 48 -14.80 -3.90 -3.21
N ARG A 49 -16.10 -4.11 -3.02
CA ARG A 49 -17.15 -3.72 -3.95
C ARG A 49 -17.10 -2.21 -4.18
N ARG A 50 -17.33 -1.82 -5.42
CA ARG A 50 -17.19 -0.43 -5.86
C ARG A 50 -18.10 0.52 -5.08
N GLU A 51 -19.32 0.11 -4.74
CA GLU A 51 -20.26 0.94 -3.98
C GLU A 51 -19.82 1.23 -2.53
N PHE A 52 -19.00 0.36 -1.91
CA PHE A 52 -18.53 0.53 -0.54
C PHE A 52 -17.09 1.06 -0.45
N PHE A 53 -16.37 1.07 -1.58
CA PHE A 53 -14.93 1.31 -1.61
C PHE A 53 -14.51 2.66 -1.01
N LEU A 54 -15.36 3.70 -1.09
CA LEU A 54 -15.06 5.00 -0.50
C LEU A 54 -14.95 4.97 1.02
N GLU A 55 -15.68 4.07 1.69
CA GLU A 55 -15.53 3.88 3.14
C GLU A 55 -14.31 2.98 3.42
N THR A 56 -14.19 1.87 2.70
CA THR A 56 -13.06 0.93 2.82
C THR A 56 -11.72 1.63 2.67
N VAL A 57 -11.59 2.57 1.71
CA VAL A 57 -10.34 3.27 1.46
C VAL A 57 -9.93 4.17 2.62
N LYS A 58 -10.88 4.70 3.40
CA LYS A 58 -10.57 5.51 4.60
C LYS A 58 -9.92 4.63 5.67
N ASP A 59 -10.46 3.44 5.92
CA ASP A 59 -9.91 2.50 6.90
C ASP A 59 -8.57 1.93 6.43
N CYS A 60 -8.47 1.62 5.14
CA CYS A 60 -7.21 1.28 4.52
C CYS A 60 -6.14 2.35 4.69
N ASN A 61 -6.49 3.63 4.53
CA ASN A 61 -5.53 4.71 4.76
C ASN A 61 -5.03 4.75 6.21
N LYS A 62 -5.86 4.35 7.20
CA LYS A 62 -5.42 4.22 8.61
C LYS A 62 -4.38 3.10 8.75
N ILE A 63 -4.62 1.93 8.14
CA ILE A 63 -3.69 0.78 8.14
C ILE A 63 -2.38 1.15 7.42
N ILE A 64 -2.47 1.81 6.27
CA ILE A 64 -1.30 2.25 5.51
C ILE A 64 -0.44 3.22 6.33
N ARG A 65 -1.07 4.15 7.05
CA ARG A 65 -0.37 5.10 7.94
C ARG A 65 0.24 4.44 9.17
N SER A 66 -0.17 3.23 9.56
CA SER A 66 0.46 2.50 10.66
C SER A 66 1.66 1.65 10.22
N PHE A 67 1.85 1.44 8.91
CA PHE A 67 2.97 0.68 8.38
C PHE A 67 4.32 1.33 8.70
N LYS A 68 5.24 0.52 9.24
CA LYS A 68 6.65 0.90 9.48
C LYS A 68 7.55 -0.31 9.25
N TRP A 69 8.69 -0.07 8.63
CA TRP A 69 9.77 -1.06 8.62
C TRP A 69 10.40 -1.12 10.00
N PHE A 70 10.62 -2.32 10.52
CA PHE A 70 11.53 -2.47 11.64
C PHE A 70 12.93 -2.00 11.24
N PRO A 71 13.70 -1.42 12.19
CA PRO A 71 15.12 -1.19 11.99
C PRO A 71 15.76 -2.49 11.49
N ASP A 72 16.71 -2.37 10.57
CA ASP A 72 17.53 -3.54 10.29
C ASP A 72 18.24 -3.87 11.61
N SER A 73 18.14 -5.12 12.07
CA SER A 73 18.81 -5.56 13.28
C SER A 73 20.27 -5.12 13.18
N VAL A 74 20.68 -4.20 14.05
CA VAL A 74 22.08 -3.82 14.22
C VAL A 74 22.81 -5.14 14.44
N GLY A 75 23.81 -5.42 13.61
CA GLY A 75 24.60 -6.64 13.75
C GLY A 75 25.05 -6.72 15.20
N VAL A 76 24.66 -7.80 15.88
CA VAL A 76 25.24 -8.15 17.16
C VAL A 76 26.72 -8.35 16.87
N ASN A 77 27.54 -7.36 17.24
CA ASN A 77 28.99 -7.52 17.29
C ASN A 77 29.23 -8.67 18.27
N LYS A 78 29.52 -9.85 17.72
CA LYS A 78 30.12 -10.93 18.49
C LYS A 78 31.56 -10.47 18.75
N ASN A 79 31.79 -9.99 19.97
CA ASN A 79 33.14 -9.90 20.53
C ASN A 79 33.77 -11.29 20.57
#